data_AF-A0A0K8RD86-F1
#
_entry.id   AF-A0A0K8RD86-F1
#
_cell.length_a   1.000
_cell.length_b   1.000
_cell.length_c   1.000
_cell.angle_alpha   90.00
_cell.angle_beta   90.00
_cell.angle_gamma   90.00
#
_symmetry.space_group_name_H-M   'P 1'
#
loop_
_entity.id
_entity.type
_entity.pdbx_description
1 polymer ?
#
loop_
_entity_poly.entity_id
_entity_poly.type
_entity_poly.pdbx_seq_one_letter_code
_entity_poly.pdbx_strand_id
1 'polypeptide(L)'
;MPRCLQCGACPVLLFLCCLGFFLAFRATAANTPQEGTPVDISKMLGEVHGKMFDYVYMKSESLILTDSTATCLTLQFLYSQEETSSVGELWAHYKTTGGNRHVKRIELGYKEAKGKKLGNTLILTFSKSCNKGPHPNRVEYEVHERNLCYVLKATQMSECFIIGLITSSSHNHPQHCLSNAELVQCKYEVFSVSETHPCLEYEEVTDPEGDVKQDTEEDPTDTTPLSERHKLLQSYQNFTQGLLFGTLLLVYSSLAEDPSRLCMITYYPNEEPGPDGRLHILTTFTQEKKFIVQTYTPYTVNGYDTKYATEARIFRKGVFYETRVIFTDGRRCTILRTKGYHNLCELFTGGRFNNGIVNSYCFFVYLVYCNQPAKIFTKLSDCWPPAKTPNP
;
A
#
# COMPACT_ATOMS: atom_id res chain seq x y z
N MET A 1 89.62 -20.90 37.29
CA MET A 1 88.49 -21.85 37.38
C MET A 1 87.23 -21.07 37.72
N PRO A 2 86.10 -21.28 37.04
CA PRO A 2 85.86 -21.26 35.58
C PRO A 2 84.86 -20.12 35.23
N ARG A 3 84.63 -19.65 34.00
CA ARG A 3 85.21 -19.81 32.66
C ARG A 3 84.70 -18.61 31.85
N CYS A 4 85.61 -17.97 31.11
CA CYS A 4 85.31 -17.02 30.04
C CYS A 4 84.69 -17.73 28.81
N LEU A 5 84.51 -16.92 27.75
CA LEU A 5 84.61 -17.24 26.31
C LEU A 5 83.25 -17.45 25.59
N GLN A 6 82.98 -16.88 24.42
CA GLN A 6 83.84 -16.06 23.55
C GLN A 6 83.04 -15.31 22.47
N CYS A 7 83.64 -14.19 22.08
CA CYS A 7 83.40 -13.35 20.92
C CYS A 7 83.27 -14.10 19.58
N GLY A 8 82.50 -13.49 18.68
CA GLY A 8 83.09 -12.89 17.49
C GLY A 8 82.81 -13.56 16.14
N ALA A 9 82.74 -12.68 15.13
CA ALA A 9 82.78 -12.92 13.69
C ALA A 9 81.44 -13.20 12.99
N CYS A 10 80.87 -12.11 12.44
CA CYS A 10 80.04 -12.14 11.25
C CYS A 10 80.89 -12.60 10.05
N PRO A 11 80.32 -13.41 9.14
CA PRO A 11 80.22 -12.92 7.77
C PRO A 11 78.89 -13.36 7.11
N VAL A 12 78.18 -12.44 6.45
CA VAL A 12 78.17 -12.27 4.99
C VAL A 12 77.31 -13.33 4.25
N LEU A 13 76.39 -12.79 3.43
CA LEU A 13 75.82 -13.35 2.19
C LEU A 13 74.64 -14.34 2.26
N LEU A 14 73.68 -14.02 1.36
CA LEU A 14 72.65 -14.87 0.73
C LEU A 14 71.34 -15.01 1.54
N PHE A 15 70.22 -14.39 1.21
CA PHE A 15 69.70 -13.80 -0.04
C PHE A 15 68.78 -12.63 0.36
N LEU A 16 68.98 -11.39 -0.12
CA LEU A 16 68.46 -10.88 -1.41
C LEU A 16 66.94 -11.07 -1.49
N CYS A 17 66.08 -10.06 -1.62
CA CYS A 17 66.09 -8.90 -2.53
C CYS A 17 64.72 -8.22 -2.30
N CYS A 18 64.45 -6.92 -2.29
CA CYS A 18 65.09 -5.66 -2.70
C CYS A 18 64.40 -4.55 -1.86
N LEU A 19 65.11 -3.60 -1.23
CA LEU A 19 65.51 -2.32 -1.82
C LEU A 19 64.36 -1.56 -2.49
N GLY A 20 64.03 -0.36 -1.98
CA GLY A 20 63.20 0.57 -2.73
C GLY A 20 62.66 1.77 -1.97
N PHE A 21 63.56 2.64 -1.54
CA PHE A 21 63.33 4.00 -1.08
C PHE A 21 62.29 4.83 -1.89
N PHE A 22 61.68 5.78 -1.16
CA PHE A 22 61.16 7.10 -1.57
C PHE A 22 59.71 7.29 -2.06
N LEU A 23 59.09 8.29 -1.38
CA LEU A 23 58.11 9.28 -1.83
C LEU A 23 56.62 8.94 -1.75
N ALA A 24 55.96 9.72 -0.89
CA ALA A 24 54.69 10.43 -1.07
C ALA A 24 53.59 9.73 -1.90
N PHE A 25 52.43 9.50 -1.28
CA PHE A 25 51.20 10.28 -1.50
C PHE A 25 50.10 9.72 -0.57
N ARG A 26 49.17 10.59 -0.18
CA ARG A 26 47.94 10.21 0.54
C ARG A 26 47.24 9.09 -0.26
N ALA A 27 47.06 7.92 0.34
CA ALA A 27 45.97 7.04 -0.02
C ALA A 27 44.81 7.39 0.90
N THR A 28 44.01 8.36 0.45
CA THR A 28 42.61 8.49 0.82
C THR A 28 42.03 7.07 0.83
N ALA A 29 41.59 6.58 2.00
CA ALA A 29 40.76 5.39 2.03
C ALA A 29 39.60 5.70 1.09
N ALA A 30 39.56 4.95 -0.01
CA ALA A 30 38.57 5.08 -1.05
C ALA A 30 37.21 5.19 -0.38
N ASN A 31 36.46 6.24 -0.75
CA ASN A 31 35.08 6.44 -0.33
C ASN A 31 34.35 5.10 -0.42
N THR A 32 34.15 4.43 0.71
CA THR A 32 33.14 3.38 0.80
C THR A 32 31.84 4.06 0.38
N PRO A 33 31.17 3.58 -0.69
CA PRO A 33 29.94 4.18 -1.16
C PRO A 33 28.99 4.27 0.03
N GLN A 34 28.43 5.46 0.26
CA GLN A 34 27.52 5.75 1.36
C GLN A 34 26.43 4.67 1.42
N GLU A 35 26.55 3.77 2.41
CA GLU A 35 25.44 2.91 2.79
C GLU A 35 24.38 3.86 3.37
N GLY A 36 23.14 3.73 2.90
CA GLY A 36 22.05 4.67 3.23
C GLY A 36 21.88 4.88 4.73
N THR A 37 21.26 5.99 5.11
CA THR A 37 21.02 6.29 6.52
C THR A 37 19.82 5.49 7.00
N PRO A 38 19.94 4.68 8.06
CA PRO A 38 18.78 3.97 8.60
C PRO A 38 17.71 4.98 9.07
N VAL A 39 16.45 4.70 8.74
CA VAL A 39 15.31 5.60 9.05
C VAL A 39 14.17 4.90 9.74
N ASP A 40 13.44 5.66 10.56
CA ASP A 40 12.20 5.19 11.19
C ASP A 40 11.22 4.67 10.13
N ILE A 41 10.70 3.46 10.34
CA ILE A 41 9.77 2.82 9.41
C ILE A 41 8.50 3.66 9.23
N SER A 42 8.04 4.30 10.31
CA SER A 42 6.86 5.16 10.30
C SER A 42 7.07 6.39 9.42
N LYS A 43 8.31 6.93 9.38
CA LYS A 43 8.67 8.03 8.46
C LYS A 43 8.54 7.56 7.01
N MET A 44 9.21 6.45 6.67
CA MET A 44 9.16 5.90 5.30
C MET A 44 7.72 5.60 4.88
N LEU A 45 6.96 4.92 5.73
CA LEU A 45 5.57 4.57 5.43
C LEU A 45 4.66 5.79 5.33
N GLY A 46 4.85 6.82 6.15
CA GLY A 46 4.13 8.08 5.99
C GLY A 46 4.41 8.72 4.63
N GLU A 47 5.65 8.68 4.15
CA GLU A 47 6.02 9.27 2.85
C GLU A 47 5.55 8.46 1.64
N VAL A 48 5.44 7.14 1.76
CA VAL A 48 4.99 6.26 0.67
C VAL A 48 3.50 5.91 0.76
N HIS A 49 2.80 6.29 1.84
CA HIS A 49 1.39 5.97 2.04
C HIS A 49 0.52 6.51 0.91
N GLY A 50 -0.35 5.65 0.37
CA GLY A 50 -1.30 5.97 -0.69
C GLY A 50 -0.65 6.10 -2.07
N LYS A 51 0.67 6.29 -2.15
CA LYS A 51 1.40 6.41 -3.42
C LYS A 51 1.50 5.05 -4.12
N MET A 52 1.42 5.12 -5.44
CA MET A 52 1.70 3.98 -6.31
C MET A 52 3.08 4.11 -6.90
N PHE A 53 3.73 2.96 -7.06
CA PHE A 53 5.06 2.85 -7.62
C PHE A 53 5.06 1.84 -8.75
N ASP A 54 5.44 2.28 -9.94
CA ASP A 54 5.56 1.42 -11.10
C ASP A 54 6.93 0.76 -11.14
N TYR A 55 6.91 -0.50 -11.55
CA TYR A 55 8.11 -1.28 -11.75
C TYR A 55 8.94 -0.71 -12.90
N VAL A 56 10.23 -0.49 -12.63
CA VAL A 56 11.16 0.09 -13.62
C VAL A 56 12.30 -0.86 -13.96
N TYR A 57 12.92 -1.48 -12.95
CA TYR A 57 14.13 -2.29 -13.14
C TYR A 57 14.18 -3.51 -12.23
N MET A 58 14.71 -4.62 -12.76
CA MET A 58 15.11 -5.80 -11.99
C MET A 58 16.40 -6.40 -12.54
N LYS A 59 17.02 -7.23 -11.71
CA LYS A 59 18.12 -8.11 -12.13
C LYS A 59 17.75 -9.60 -12.11
N SER A 60 16.59 -9.95 -11.55
CA SER A 60 16.15 -11.33 -11.39
C SER A 60 15.27 -11.79 -12.57
N GLU A 61 15.26 -13.08 -12.88
CA GLU A 61 14.35 -13.66 -13.89
C GLU A 61 12.89 -13.73 -13.39
N SER A 62 12.70 -13.69 -12.07
CA SER A 62 11.40 -13.62 -11.40
C SER A 62 11.35 -12.42 -10.46
N LEU A 63 10.15 -11.87 -10.26
CA LEU A 63 9.94 -10.79 -9.31
C LEU A 63 10.00 -11.32 -7.87
N ILE A 64 10.72 -10.63 -6.99
CA ILE A 64 10.82 -10.86 -5.54
C ILE A 64 9.42 -10.91 -4.92
N LEU A 65 8.49 -10.07 -5.39
CA LEU A 65 7.13 -10.00 -4.86
C LEU A 65 6.15 -10.98 -5.51
N THR A 66 6.46 -11.46 -6.73
CA THR A 66 5.57 -12.33 -7.51
C THR A 66 6.34 -13.44 -8.24
N ASP A 67 5.94 -14.69 -8.05
CA ASP A 67 6.51 -15.87 -8.72
C ASP A 67 6.24 -15.94 -10.24
N SER A 68 5.44 -15.03 -10.78
CA SER A 68 5.03 -15.04 -12.19
C SER A 68 5.82 -14.04 -13.00
N THR A 69 6.06 -14.36 -14.27
CA THR A 69 6.52 -13.36 -15.25
C THR A 69 5.40 -12.35 -15.46
N ALA A 70 5.59 -11.16 -14.89
CA ALA A 70 4.63 -10.08 -15.04
C ALA A 70 5.01 -9.21 -16.22
N THR A 71 4.03 -8.86 -17.06
CA THR A 71 4.20 -7.87 -18.12
C THR A 71 4.16 -6.45 -17.57
N CYS A 72 3.61 -6.28 -16.37
CA CYS A 72 3.67 -5.04 -15.59
C CYS A 72 3.57 -5.39 -14.09
N LEU A 73 4.14 -4.55 -13.22
CA LEU A 73 3.95 -4.61 -11.77
C LEU A 73 3.84 -3.17 -11.21
N THR A 74 2.85 -2.92 -10.38
CA THR A 74 2.65 -1.66 -9.63
C THR A 74 2.48 -1.99 -8.15
N LEU A 75 3.13 -1.23 -7.28
CA LEU A 75 3.04 -1.37 -5.83
C LEU A 75 2.28 -0.20 -5.22
N GLN A 76 1.42 -0.48 -4.24
CA GLN A 76 0.80 0.52 -3.40
C GLN A 76 1.09 0.23 -1.94
N PHE A 77 1.61 1.22 -1.22
CA PHE A 77 1.82 1.14 0.22
C PHE A 77 0.64 1.77 0.96
N LEU A 78 0.04 1.02 1.87
CA LEU A 78 -1.00 1.49 2.76
C LEU A 78 -0.50 1.39 4.20
N TYR A 79 -0.75 2.43 4.98
CA TYR A 79 -0.23 2.59 6.33
C TYR A 79 -1.23 3.40 7.14
N SER A 80 -1.53 2.93 8.34
CA SER A 80 -2.29 3.67 9.32
C SER A 80 -1.63 3.52 10.68
N GLN A 81 -1.48 4.65 11.38
CA GLN A 81 -0.91 4.71 12.71
C GLN A 81 -2.04 4.88 13.73
N GLU A 82 -2.17 3.94 14.65
CA GLU A 82 -3.02 4.10 15.83
C GLU A 82 -2.17 4.15 17.10
N GLU A 83 -2.72 4.73 18.16
CA GLU A 83 -2.07 5.02 19.44
C GLU A 83 -1.24 3.86 20.02
N THR A 84 -1.61 2.60 19.76
CA THR A 84 -0.89 1.41 20.25
C THR A 84 -0.54 0.39 19.17
N SER A 85 -0.92 0.62 17.91
CA SER A 85 -0.65 -0.31 16.82
C SER A 85 -0.53 0.40 15.48
N SER A 86 0.59 0.22 14.81
CA SER A 86 0.74 0.53 13.40
C SER A 86 0.28 -0.66 12.56
N VAL A 87 -0.53 -0.39 11.54
CA VAL A 87 -0.93 -1.37 10.53
C VAL A 87 -0.42 -0.89 9.19
N GLY A 88 0.26 -1.77 8.47
CA GLY A 88 0.63 -1.49 7.08
C GLY A 88 0.40 -2.68 6.19
N GLU A 89 0.19 -2.38 4.92
CA GLU A 89 -0.01 -3.34 3.86
C GLU A 89 0.71 -2.88 2.60
N LEU A 90 1.30 -3.83 1.90
CA LEU A 90 1.82 -3.64 0.56
C LEU A 90 0.92 -4.39 -0.41
N TRP A 91 0.42 -3.68 -1.41
CA TRP A 91 -0.43 -4.21 -2.45
C TRP A 91 0.35 -4.28 -3.75
N ALA A 92 0.53 -5.49 -4.26
CA ALA A 92 1.19 -5.74 -5.55
C ALA A 92 0.14 -6.03 -6.63
N HIS A 93 0.04 -5.14 -7.59
CA HIS A 93 -0.84 -5.22 -8.75
C HIS A 93 -0.03 -5.65 -9.96
N TYR A 94 -0.37 -6.75 -10.61
CA TYR A 94 0.41 -7.23 -11.74
C TYR A 94 -0.44 -7.89 -12.81
N LYS A 95 0.04 -7.80 -14.06
CA LYS A 95 -0.48 -8.55 -15.21
C LYS A 95 0.49 -9.66 -15.56
N THR A 96 -0.01 -10.87 -15.76
CA THR A 96 0.81 -11.97 -16.30
C THR A 96 0.87 -11.89 -17.83
N THR A 97 1.79 -12.63 -18.45
CA THR A 97 1.90 -12.77 -19.91
C THR A 97 0.61 -13.22 -20.59
N GLY A 98 -0.26 -13.96 -19.89
CA GLY A 98 -1.59 -14.34 -20.38
C GLY A 98 -2.65 -13.23 -20.30
N GLY A 99 -2.29 -12.00 -19.93
CA GLY A 99 -3.21 -10.87 -19.76
C GLY A 99 -4.02 -10.88 -18.46
N ASN A 100 -3.86 -11.93 -17.64
CA ASN A 100 -4.57 -12.08 -16.38
C ASN A 100 -4.04 -11.09 -15.34
N ARG A 101 -4.96 -10.35 -14.70
CA ARG A 101 -4.68 -9.39 -13.62
C ARG A 101 -4.75 -10.04 -12.25
N HIS A 102 -3.81 -9.68 -11.40
CA HIS A 102 -3.69 -10.18 -10.05
C HIS A 102 -3.43 -9.02 -9.08
N VAL A 103 -3.98 -9.16 -7.88
CA VAL A 103 -3.71 -8.27 -6.75
C VAL A 103 -3.30 -9.15 -5.59
N LYS A 104 -2.08 -8.95 -5.10
CA LYS A 104 -1.52 -9.68 -3.97
C LYS A 104 -1.29 -8.71 -2.82
N ARG A 105 -1.95 -8.99 -1.70
CA ARG A 105 -1.75 -8.25 -0.44
C ARG A 105 -0.65 -8.92 0.37
N ILE A 106 0.29 -8.12 0.84
CA ILE A 106 1.43 -8.50 1.68
C ILE A 106 1.31 -7.72 2.98
N GLU A 107 1.27 -8.42 4.10
CA GLU A 107 1.09 -7.79 5.40
C GLU A 107 2.43 -7.26 5.92
N LEU A 108 2.40 -6.03 6.45
CA LEU A 108 3.55 -5.39 7.06
C LEU A 108 3.49 -5.55 8.58
N GLY A 109 4.60 -5.99 9.17
CA GLY A 109 4.82 -6.02 10.60
C GLY A 109 5.98 -5.12 10.99
N TYR A 110 5.85 -4.46 12.14
CA TYR A 110 6.86 -3.54 12.67
C TYR A 110 7.55 -4.19 13.85
N LYS A 111 8.88 -4.12 13.88
CA LYS A 111 9.66 -4.61 15.02
C LYS A 111 10.51 -3.46 15.53
N GLU A 112 10.07 -2.89 16.65
CA GLU A 112 10.89 -1.95 17.41
C GLU A 112 12.15 -2.66 17.93
N ALA A 113 13.29 -1.97 17.89
CA ALA A 113 14.54 -2.54 18.40
C ALA A 113 14.45 -2.83 19.90
N LYS A 114 14.95 -4.01 20.29
CA LYS A 114 15.37 -4.27 21.67
C LYS A 114 16.91 -4.14 21.76
N GLY A 115 17.42 -3.11 22.43
CA GLY A 115 18.85 -2.94 22.73
C GLY A 115 19.65 -2.07 21.75
N LYS A 116 21.00 -2.21 21.75
CA LYS A 116 21.98 -1.35 21.03
C LYS A 116 22.08 -1.56 19.49
N LYS A 117 21.12 -2.24 18.84
CA LYS A 117 21.07 -2.34 17.37
C LYS A 117 20.02 -1.37 16.84
N LEU A 118 20.35 -0.64 15.76
CA LEU A 118 19.45 0.34 15.12
C LEU A 118 18.09 -0.30 14.79
N GLY A 119 17.00 0.40 15.16
CA GLY A 119 15.64 -0.15 15.25
C GLY A 119 14.71 0.15 14.10
N ASN A 120 15.08 -0.26 12.88
CA ASN A 120 14.32 0.04 11.67
C ASN A 120 14.11 -1.22 10.81
N THR A 121 13.52 -2.27 11.39
CA THR A 121 13.23 -3.52 10.68
C THR A 121 11.75 -3.66 10.34
N LEU A 122 11.45 -3.66 9.03
CA LEU A 122 10.12 -3.95 8.47
C LEU A 122 10.01 -5.43 8.17
N ILE A 123 8.87 -6.03 8.50
CA ILE A 123 8.62 -7.45 8.29
C ILE A 123 7.55 -7.61 7.22
N LEU A 124 7.91 -8.22 6.09
CA LEU A 124 6.94 -8.59 5.06
C LEU A 124 6.48 -10.03 5.27
N THR A 125 5.17 -10.25 5.37
CA THR A 125 4.58 -11.59 5.46
C THR A 125 3.84 -11.92 4.17
N PHE A 126 4.27 -12.98 3.50
CA PHE A 126 3.71 -13.45 2.24
C PHE A 126 2.67 -14.54 2.50
N SER A 127 1.51 -14.43 1.85
CA SER A 127 0.41 -15.38 1.95
C SER A 127 0.67 -16.68 1.17
N LYS A 128 1.57 -17.54 1.67
CA LYS A 128 1.79 -18.96 1.29
C LYS A 128 1.95 -19.30 -0.21
N SER A 129 2.08 -18.34 -1.13
CA SER A 129 2.08 -18.58 -2.58
C SER A 129 3.41 -18.27 -3.27
N CYS A 130 4.53 -18.27 -2.54
CA CYS A 130 5.84 -18.41 -3.17
C CYS A 130 6.14 -19.93 -3.22
N ASN A 131 5.72 -20.61 -4.28
CA ASN A 131 5.69 -22.07 -4.31
C ASN A 131 7.11 -22.65 -4.16
N LYS A 132 7.32 -23.48 -3.11
CA LYS A 132 8.45 -24.42 -2.89
C LYS A 132 9.87 -23.93 -3.25
N GLY A 133 10.10 -22.62 -3.29
CA GLY A 133 11.44 -22.04 -3.32
C GLY A 133 11.98 -21.82 -1.90
N PRO A 134 13.28 -21.56 -1.72
CA PRO A 134 13.90 -21.28 -0.42
C PRO A 134 13.45 -19.96 0.23
N HIS A 135 12.49 -19.24 -0.37
CA HIS A 135 12.01 -17.96 0.15
C HIS A 135 11.04 -18.20 1.32
N PRO A 136 11.24 -17.56 2.48
CA PRO A 136 10.49 -17.79 3.68
C PRO A 136 9.15 -17.05 3.56
N ASN A 137 8.10 -17.56 4.19
CA ASN A 137 6.81 -16.86 4.26
C ASN A 137 6.88 -15.50 4.96
N ARG A 138 8.04 -15.13 5.52
CA ARG A 138 8.29 -13.89 6.26
C ARG A 138 9.73 -13.45 6.04
N VAL A 139 9.92 -12.20 5.63
CA VAL A 139 11.25 -11.60 5.41
C VAL A 139 11.41 -10.35 6.27
N GLU A 140 12.56 -10.23 6.96
CA GLU A 140 12.93 -9.04 7.72
C GLU A 140 13.81 -8.13 6.83
N TYR A 141 13.36 -6.89 6.61
CA TYR A 141 14.04 -5.88 5.82
C TYR A 141 14.54 -4.75 6.71
N GLU A 142 15.78 -4.35 6.52
CA GLU A 142 16.31 -3.10 7.03
C GLU A 142 15.87 -1.94 6.13
N VAL A 143 15.39 -0.87 6.75
CA VAL A 143 14.93 0.33 6.03
C VAL A 143 16.02 1.39 6.03
N HIS A 144 16.44 1.79 4.83
CA HIS A 144 17.47 2.79 4.60
C HIS A 144 16.93 3.92 3.72
N GLU A 145 17.18 5.16 4.10
CA GLU A 145 16.96 6.35 3.27
C GLU A 145 18.25 6.66 2.51
N ARG A 146 18.12 6.91 1.21
CA ARG A 146 19.16 7.49 0.37
C ARG A 146 18.55 8.71 -0.32
N ASN A 147 19.39 9.58 -0.88
CA ASN A 147 19.00 10.93 -1.34
C ASN A 147 17.65 11.04 -2.07
N LEU A 148 17.26 10.04 -2.87
CA LEU A 148 16.03 10.06 -3.68
C LEU A 148 15.22 8.76 -3.57
N CYS A 149 15.47 7.94 -2.55
CA CYS A 149 14.78 6.67 -2.40
C CYS A 149 14.77 6.09 -1.00
N TYR A 150 13.80 5.21 -0.78
CA TYR A 150 13.83 4.25 0.30
C TYR A 150 14.26 2.88 -0.20
N VAL A 151 15.15 2.25 0.55
CA VAL A 151 15.69 0.94 0.26
C VAL A 151 15.30 -0.01 1.37
N LEU A 152 14.57 -1.07 1.00
CA LEU A 152 14.31 -2.23 1.83
C LEU A 152 15.35 -3.29 1.50
N LYS A 153 16.31 -3.52 2.40
CA LYS A 153 17.40 -4.48 2.21
C LYS A 153 17.23 -5.67 3.13
N ALA A 154 17.25 -6.88 2.58
CA ALA A 154 17.22 -8.12 3.35
C ALA A 154 18.38 -9.03 2.94
N THR A 155 18.93 -9.77 3.91
CA THR A 155 19.92 -10.81 3.65
C THR A 155 19.37 -12.13 4.15
N GLN A 156 19.27 -13.12 3.27
CA GLN A 156 18.69 -14.42 3.58
C GLN A 156 19.50 -15.54 2.95
N MET A 157 19.91 -16.53 3.74
CA MET A 157 20.67 -17.70 3.25
C MET A 157 21.87 -17.29 2.35
N SER A 158 22.60 -16.25 2.74
CA SER A 158 23.71 -15.62 1.98
C SER A 158 23.35 -14.91 0.67
N GLU A 159 22.07 -14.88 0.28
CA GLU A 159 21.58 -14.04 -0.82
C GLU A 159 21.09 -12.67 -0.30
N CYS A 160 21.38 -11.61 -1.06
CA CYS A 160 20.96 -10.25 -0.78
C CYS A 160 19.78 -9.86 -1.70
N PHE A 161 18.74 -9.28 -1.10
CA PHE A 161 17.53 -8.82 -1.78
C PHE A 161 17.28 -7.35 -1.47
N ILE A 162 16.98 -6.57 -2.51
CA ILE A 162 16.69 -5.14 -2.37
C ILE A 162 15.40 -4.78 -3.09
N ILE A 163 14.53 -4.05 -2.40
CA ILE A 163 13.42 -3.31 -3.01
C ILE A 163 13.72 -1.82 -2.86
N GLY A 164 13.88 -1.12 -3.98
CA GLY A 164 14.11 0.32 -4.03
C GLY A 164 12.85 1.07 -4.44
N LEU A 165 12.48 2.11 -3.69
CA LEU A 165 11.34 2.98 -3.96
C LEU A 165 11.85 4.40 -4.20
N ILE A 166 11.85 4.83 -5.46
CA ILE A 166 12.24 6.19 -5.83
C ILE A 166 11.10 7.13 -5.47
N THR A 167 11.39 8.17 -4.70
CA THR A 167 10.39 9.12 -4.16
C THR A 167 10.24 10.41 -4.97
N SER A 168 11.03 10.59 -6.03
CA SER A 168 11.04 11.76 -6.91
C SER A 168 10.89 11.36 -8.38
N SER A 169 9.95 11.98 -9.11
CA SER A 169 9.65 11.68 -10.51
C SER A 169 10.71 12.14 -11.51
N SER A 170 11.69 12.96 -11.10
CA SER A 170 12.74 13.49 -11.99
C SER A 170 13.91 12.53 -12.22
N HIS A 171 13.90 11.33 -11.63
CA HIS A 171 15.06 10.42 -11.63
C HIS A 171 14.68 8.95 -11.77
N ASN A 172 14.86 8.38 -12.97
CA ASN A 172 14.49 6.99 -13.29
C ASN A 172 15.71 6.08 -13.47
N HIS A 173 16.74 6.16 -12.63
CA HIS A 173 17.92 5.29 -12.77
C HIS A 173 18.16 4.42 -11.52
N PRO A 174 18.40 3.10 -11.66
CA PRO A 174 18.56 2.21 -10.50
C PRO A 174 19.75 2.57 -9.62
N GLN A 175 20.75 3.27 -10.17
CA GLN A 175 21.92 3.79 -9.45
C GLN A 175 21.57 4.87 -8.41
N HIS A 176 20.38 5.48 -8.48
CA HIS A 176 19.90 6.38 -7.43
C HIS A 176 19.48 5.61 -6.17
N CYS A 177 19.16 4.32 -6.31
CA CYS A 177 18.77 3.45 -5.21
C CYS A 177 19.84 2.47 -4.78
N LEU A 178 20.74 2.08 -5.69
CA LEU A 178 21.63 0.95 -5.51
C LEU A 178 23.09 1.39 -5.67
N SER A 179 23.96 0.90 -4.78
CA SER A 179 25.41 1.04 -4.95
C SER A 179 25.92 0.11 -6.05
N ASN A 180 27.10 0.40 -6.60
CA ASN A 180 27.74 -0.46 -7.60
C ASN A 180 27.95 -1.89 -7.10
N ALA A 181 28.26 -2.08 -5.81
CA ALA A 181 28.40 -3.40 -5.22
C ALA A 181 27.05 -4.15 -5.19
N GLU A 182 25.98 -3.47 -4.78
CA GLU A 182 24.62 -4.04 -4.73
C GLU A 182 24.09 -4.39 -6.12
N LEU A 183 24.37 -3.55 -7.12
CA LEU A 183 24.06 -3.85 -8.53
C LEU A 183 24.71 -5.16 -9.00
N VAL A 184 25.89 -5.50 -8.50
CA VAL A 184 26.64 -6.71 -8.87
C VAL A 184 26.26 -7.91 -8.00
N GLN A 185 25.98 -7.73 -6.72
CA GLN A 185 25.87 -8.82 -5.74
C GLN A 185 24.45 -9.16 -5.30
N CYS A 186 23.51 -8.21 -5.37
CA CYS A 186 22.15 -8.40 -4.87
C CYS A 186 21.16 -8.67 -6.03
N LYS A 187 20.09 -9.42 -5.73
CA LYS A 187 18.85 -9.39 -6.51
C LYS A 187 18.10 -8.13 -6.12
N TYR A 188 17.55 -7.41 -7.09
CA TYR A 188 16.85 -6.17 -6.80
C TYR A 188 15.64 -5.95 -7.70
N GLU A 189 14.71 -5.17 -7.17
CA GLU A 189 13.61 -4.52 -7.89
C GLU A 189 13.60 -3.04 -7.53
N VAL A 190 13.45 -2.17 -8.53
CA VAL A 190 13.37 -0.73 -8.33
C VAL A 190 12.07 -0.22 -8.94
N PHE A 191 11.38 0.59 -8.16
CA PHE A 191 10.10 1.18 -8.52
C PHE A 191 10.20 2.72 -8.47
N SER A 192 9.49 3.39 -9.38
CA SER A 192 9.35 4.85 -9.42
C SER A 192 7.93 5.26 -9.09
N VAL A 193 7.74 6.46 -8.52
CA VAL A 193 6.38 7.01 -8.36
C VAL A 193 5.66 6.96 -9.72
N SER A 194 4.48 6.36 -9.68
CA SER A 194 3.60 6.14 -10.82
C SER A 194 2.79 7.39 -11.11
N GLU A 195 2.97 7.99 -12.29
CA GLU A 195 2.08 9.03 -12.84
C GLU A 195 0.98 8.43 -13.74
N THR A 196 1.18 7.19 -14.17
CA THR A 196 0.29 6.43 -15.05
C THR A 196 0.15 5.04 -14.49
N HIS A 197 -0.94 4.33 -14.70
CA HIS A 197 -1.16 3.09 -13.96
C HIS A 197 -1.18 1.88 -14.89
N PRO A 198 -0.02 1.47 -15.44
CA PRO A 198 0.06 0.51 -16.53
C PRO A 198 -0.55 -0.86 -16.19
N CYS A 199 -0.55 -1.24 -14.91
CA CYS A 199 -1.22 -2.47 -14.44
C CYS A 199 -2.71 -2.33 -14.15
N LEU A 200 -3.17 -1.10 -13.92
CA LEU A 200 -4.54 -0.78 -13.55
C LEU A 200 -5.12 0.01 -14.71
N GLU A 201 -5.69 -0.71 -15.67
CA GLU A 201 -6.45 -0.03 -16.71
C GLU A 201 -7.68 0.60 -16.07
N TYR A 202 -7.82 1.90 -16.31
CA TYR A 202 -8.91 2.69 -15.81
C TYR A 202 -9.90 3.01 -16.91
N GLU A 203 -11.15 3.06 -16.50
CA GLU A 203 -12.22 3.71 -17.23
C GLU A 203 -12.58 4.96 -16.43
N GLU A 204 -12.25 6.12 -16.98
CA GLU A 204 -12.63 7.40 -16.42
C GLU A 204 -14.11 7.66 -16.73
N VAL A 205 -14.88 7.94 -15.69
CA VAL A 205 -16.28 8.29 -15.79
C VAL A 205 -16.51 9.67 -15.21
N THR A 206 -17.25 10.49 -15.96
CA THR A 206 -17.60 11.86 -15.57
C THR A 206 -19.07 11.92 -15.25
N ASP A 207 -19.43 12.50 -14.10
CA ASP A 207 -20.82 12.78 -13.76
C ASP A 207 -21.33 13.93 -14.63
N PRO A 208 -22.29 13.70 -15.55
CA PRO A 208 -22.81 14.74 -16.43
C PRO A 208 -23.72 15.74 -15.71
N GLU A 209 -24.20 15.41 -14.51
CA GLU A 209 -25.24 16.13 -13.79
C GLU A 209 -24.65 16.87 -12.57
N GLY A 210 -23.47 17.49 -12.70
CA GLY A 210 -22.66 18.07 -11.61
C GLY A 210 -23.35 18.98 -10.56
N ASP A 211 -24.63 19.32 -10.73
CA ASP A 211 -25.49 19.94 -9.73
C ASP A 211 -26.64 18.98 -9.31
N VAL A 212 -26.61 18.56 -8.04
CA VAL A 212 -27.61 17.67 -7.45
C VAL A 212 -28.91 18.42 -7.14
N LYS A 213 -30.05 17.89 -7.61
CA LYS A 213 -31.37 18.30 -7.09
C LYS A 213 -31.58 17.67 -5.72
N GLN A 214 -31.23 18.43 -4.68
CA GLN A 214 -31.33 17.94 -3.30
C GLN A 214 -32.78 17.75 -2.88
N ASP A 215 -33.11 16.55 -2.40
CA ASP A 215 -34.40 16.27 -1.76
C ASP A 215 -34.51 17.04 -0.44
N THR A 216 -35.50 17.93 -0.37
CA THR A 216 -35.91 18.64 0.85
C THR A 216 -36.76 17.69 1.70
N GLU A 217 -36.12 16.87 2.51
CA GLU A 217 -36.80 16.03 3.51
C GLU A 217 -36.81 16.79 4.84
N GLU A 218 -37.99 16.98 5.46
CA GLU A 218 -38.13 17.66 6.75
C GLU A 218 -37.32 16.98 7.85
N ASP A 219 -36.90 17.76 8.86
CA ASP A 219 -36.14 17.25 10.00
C ASP A 219 -36.95 16.13 10.68
N PRO A 220 -36.47 14.88 10.63
CA PRO A 220 -37.26 13.74 11.09
C PRO A 220 -37.37 13.77 12.62
N THR A 221 -38.54 13.46 13.15
CA THR A 221 -38.77 13.31 14.59
C THR A 221 -37.82 12.28 15.20
N ASP A 222 -37.39 12.53 16.45
CA ASP A 222 -36.54 11.62 17.24
C ASP A 222 -37.15 10.22 17.30
N THR A 223 -36.55 9.29 16.55
CA THR A 223 -36.92 7.87 16.47
C THR A 223 -35.77 7.01 16.98
N THR A 224 -36.04 5.74 17.32
CA THR A 224 -34.98 4.79 17.69
C THR A 224 -35.00 3.60 16.72
N PRO A 225 -33.92 3.36 15.94
CA PRO A 225 -32.73 4.21 15.84
C PRO A 225 -33.02 5.59 15.24
N LEU A 226 -32.16 6.57 15.51
CA LEU A 226 -32.28 7.91 14.93
C LEU A 226 -32.29 7.81 13.41
N SER A 227 -33.10 8.62 12.74
CA SER A 227 -33.09 8.70 11.29
C SER A 227 -31.67 8.93 10.75
N GLU A 228 -31.34 8.33 9.61
CA GLU A 228 -30.06 8.57 8.92
C GLU A 228 -29.84 10.06 8.60
N ARG A 229 -30.90 10.87 8.57
CA ARG A 229 -30.85 12.32 8.35
C ARG A 229 -30.79 13.15 9.65
N HIS A 230 -30.65 12.52 10.81
CA HIS A 230 -30.71 13.24 12.08
C HIS A 230 -29.44 14.08 12.33
N LYS A 231 -29.61 15.33 12.76
CA LYS A 231 -28.49 16.29 12.93
C LYS A 231 -27.39 15.83 13.88
N LEU A 232 -27.74 15.07 14.92
CA LEU A 232 -26.78 14.50 15.87
C LEU A 232 -25.81 13.47 15.23
N LEU A 233 -26.15 12.91 14.07
CA LEU A 233 -25.31 11.94 13.39
C LEU A 233 -24.27 12.60 12.46
N GLN A 234 -24.44 13.87 12.09
CA GLN A 234 -23.64 14.51 11.02
C GLN A 234 -22.12 14.41 11.24
N SER A 235 -21.67 14.51 12.49
CA SER A 235 -20.25 14.38 12.84
C SER A 235 -19.67 13.00 12.53
N TYR A 236 -20.51 11.96 12.48
CA TYR A 236 -20.15 10.59 12.11
C TYR A 236 -20.44 10.26 10.65
N GLN A 237 -20.90 11.24 9.87
CA GLN A 237 -21.33 11.05 8.49
C GLN A 237 -20.44 11.77 7.49
N ASN A 238 -19.31 12.34 7.93
CA ASN A 238 -18.39 12.99 7.01
C ASN A 238 -17.79 11.97 6.03
N PHE A 239 -18.14 12.11 4.75
CA PHE A 239 -17.76 11.18 3.69
C PHE A 239 -16.25 11.13 3.50
N THR A 240 -15.61 12.30 3.40
CA THR A 240 -14.16 12.38 3.19
C THR A 240 -13.41 11.74 4.33
N GLN A 241 -13.83 11.99 5.57
CA GLN A 241 -13.22 11.36 6.73
C GLN A 241 -13.30 9.83 6.69
N GLY A 242 -14.42 9.30 6.19
CA GLY A 242 -14.61 7.87 5.98
C GLY A 242 -13.82 7.25 4.83
N LEU A 243 -13.02 8.04 4.09
CA LEU A 243 -12.14 7.59 3.00
C LEU A 243 -10.64 7.75 3.31
N LEU A 244 -10.27 8.52 4.34
CA LEU A 244 -8.89 8.97 4.59
C LEU A 244 -7.87 7.88 4.97
N PHE A 245 -8.27 6.62 5.18
CA PHE A 245 -7.32 5.52 5.41
C PHE A 245 -6.88 4.82 4.09
N GLY A 246 -7.16 5.44 2.94
CA GLY A 246 -6.68 5.03 1.62
C GLY A 246 -7.66 4.08 0.93
N THR A 247 -7.61 2.79 1.28
CA THR A 247 -8.36 1.73 0.58
C THR A 247 -9.41 1.07 1.46
N LEU A 248 -10.66 1.19 1.03
CA LEU A 248 -11.85 0.52 1.56
C LEU A 248 -12.12 -0.79 0.84
N LEU A 249 -12.47 -1.82 1.59
CA LEU A 249 -12.87 -3.13 1.08
C LEU A 249 -14.28 -3.46 1.52
N LEU A 250 -15.09 -3.97 0.60
CA LEU A 250 -16.47 -4.35 0.91
C LEU A 250 -16.47 -5.58 1.83
N VAL A 251 -17.17 -5.47 2.97
CA VAL A 251 -17.30 -6.54 3.95
C VAL A 251 -18.74 -7.06 4.01
N TYR A 252 -19.73 -6.18 4.18
CA TYR A 252 -21.14 -6.55 4.17
C TYR A 252 -21.90 -5.84 3.06
N SER A 253 -22.84 -6.54 2.44
CA SER A 253 -23.79 -5.97 1.49
C SER A 253 -25.20 -6.45 1.82
N SER A 254 -26.17 -5.54 1.75
CA SER A 254 -27.59 -5.88 1.88
C SER A 254 -28.16 -6.51 0.60
N LEU A 255 -27.36 -6.62 -0.47
CA LEU A 255 -27.76 -7.19 -1.76
C LEU A 255 -26.91 -8.42 -2.09
N ALA A 256 -27.55 -9.61 -2.07
CA ALA A 256 -26.88 -10.89 -2.31
C ALA A 256 -26.29 -11.00 -3.72
N GLU A 257 -27.08 -10.63 -4.73
CA GLU A 257 -26.71 -10.66 -6.14
C GLU A 257 -26.70 -9.24 -6.69
N ASP A 258 -25.50 -8.71 -6.89
CA ASP A 258 -25.27 -7.36 -7.42
C ASP A 258 -24.31 -7.46 -8.61
N PRO A 259 -24.77 -7.15 -9.84
CA PRO A 259 -23.93 -7.17 -11.03
C PRO A 259 -22.91 -6.02 -11.07
N SER A 260 -23.09 -4.96 -10.27
CA SER A 260 -22.24 -3.76 -10.22
C SER A 260 -21.71 -3.45 -8.81
N ARG A 261 -21.41 -4.50 -8.06
CA ARG A 261 -20.89 -4.41 -6.70
C ARG A 261 -19.59 -3.62 -6.64
N LEU A 262 -19.45 -2.74 -5.66
CA LEU A 262 -18.17 -2.06 -5.39
C LEU A 262 -17.37 -2.92 -4.43
N CYS A 263 -16.29 -3.52 -4.90
CA CYS A 263 -15.46 -4.42 -4.11
C CYS A 263 -14.36 -3.69 -3.33
N MET A 264 -13.85 -2.61 -3.91
CA MET A 264 -12.80 -1.81 -3.32
C MET A 264 -12.96 -0.35 -3.75
N ILE A 265 -12.72 0.59 -2.85
CA ILE A 265 -12.70 2.03 -3.12
C ILE A 265 -11.37 2.56 -2.59
N THR A 266 -10.57 3.17 -3.45
CA THR A 266 -9.35 3.89 -3.04
C THR A 266 -9.55 5.37 -3.27
N TYR A 267 -9.21 6.18 -2.27
CA TYR A 267 -9.33 7.63 -2.33
C TYR A 267 -7.96 8.29 -2.52
N TYR A 268 -7.89 9.20 -3.50
CA TYR A 268 -6.71 9.99 -3.82
C TYR A 268 -7.04 11.48 -3.66
N PRO A 269 -6.74 12.10 -2.50
CA PRO A 269 -7.21 13.46 -2.19
C PRO A 269 -6.60 14.55 -3.07
N ASN A 270 -5.41 14.33 -3.63
CA ASN A 270 -4.65 15.35 -4.36
C ASN A 270 -4.59 15.07 -5.87
N GLU A 271 -5.40 14.14 -6.38
CA GLU A 271 -5.41 13.81 -7.81
C GLU A 271 -6.34 14.77 -8.55
N GLU A 272 -5.81 15.46 -9.56
CA GLU A 272 -6.58 16.34 -10.46
C GLU A 272 -7.77 15.60 -11.12
N PRO A 273 -8.87 16.26 -11.52
CA PRO A 273 -9.05 17.71 -11.68
C PRO A 273 -9.83 18.42 -10.56
N GLY A 274 -10.34 17.69 -9.57
CA GLY A 274 -11.24 18.24 -8.53
C GLY A 274 -10.49 18.70 -7.27
N PRO A 275 -11.03 19.68 -6.52
CA PRO A 275 -10.43 20.13 -5.26
C PRO A 275 -10.45 19.04 -4.17
N ASP A 276 -11.36 18.08 -4.29
CA ASP A 276 -11.53 16.99 -3.33
C ASP A 276 -10.83 15.69 -3.76
N GLY A 277 -10.24 15.64 -4.95
CA GLY A 277 -9.51 14.47 -5.46
C GLY A 277 -10.37 13.47 -6.26
N ARG A 278 -9.95 12.20 -6.27
CA ARG A 278 -10.60 11.13 -7.06
C ARG A 278 -10.86 9.86 -6.27
N LEU A 279 -11.87 9.11 -6.71
CA LEU A 279 -12.12 7.74 -6.28
C LEU A 279 -11.75 6.76 -7.38
N HIS A 280 -10.95 5.76 -7.02
CA HIS A 280 -10.65 4.60 -7.85
C HIS A 280 -11.39 3.40 -7.30
N ILE A 281 -12.30 2.86 -8.10
CA ILE A 281 -13.29 1.90 -7.66
C ILE A 281 -13.11 0.59 -8.41
N LEU A 282 -12.87 -0.49 -7.68
CA LEU A 282 -12.90 -1.85 -8.23
C LEU A 282 -14.33 -2.38 -8.15
N THR A 283 -14.94 -2.69 -9.30
CA THR A 283 -16.36 -3.06 -9.36
C THR A 283 -16.64 -4.21 -10.31
N THR A 284 -17.56 -5.13 -9.93
CA THR A 284 -18.03 -6.27 -10.75
C THR A 284 -18.63 -5.90 -12.10
N PHE A 285 -18.92 -4.62 -12.35
CA PHE A 285 -19.62 -4.13 -13.54
C PHE A 285 -18.83 -4.32 -14.84
N THR A 286 -17.51 -4.14 -14.81
CA THR A 286 -16.72 -4.08 -16.06
C THR A 286 -16.31 -5.48 -16.52
N GLN A 287 -16.67 -5.84 -17.76
CA GLN A 287 -16.24 -7.11 -18.37
C GLN A 287 -14.72 -7.17 -18.51
N GLU A 288 -14.09 -6.02 -18.73
CA GLU A 288 -12.66 -5.89 -18.89
C GLU A 288 -11.90 -5.77 -17.57
N LYS A 289 -12.55 -5.93 -16.40
CA LYS A 289 -11.90 -5.82 -15.10
C LYS A 289 -11.10 -4.53 -14.90
N LYS A 290 -11.62 -3.42 -15.41
CA LYS A 290 -11.07 -2.08 -15.26
C LYS A 290 -11.56 -1.47 -13.96
N PHE A 291 -10.70 -0.66 -13.36
CA PHE A 291 -11.10 0.21 -12.27
C PHE A 291 -11.90 1.37 -12.86
N ILE A 292 -12.97 1.75 -12.18
CA ILE A 292 -13.69 2.97 -12.50
C ILE A 292 -13.02 4.10 -11.76
N VAL A 293 -12.62 5.15 -12.46
CA VAL A 293 -12.10 6.37 -11.83
C VAL A 293 -13.11 7.48 -12.03
N GLN A 294 -13.53 8.08 -10.92
CA GLN A 294 -14.42 9.23 -10.93
C GLN A 294 -13.83 10.37 -10.13
N THR A 295 -14.17 11.59 -10.51
CA THR A 295 -13.98 12.76 -9.63
C THR A 295 -14.78 12.54 -8.35
N TYR A 296 -14.17 12.85 -7.21
CA TYR A 296 -14.85 12.85 -5.93
C TYR A 296 -15.42 14.24 -5.69
N THR A 297 -16.74 14.31 -5.46
CA THR A 297 -17.43 15.58 -5.18
C THR A 297 -18.40 15.35 -4.03
N PRO A 298 -17.93 15.39 -2.77
CA PRO A 298 -18.81 15.30 -1.62
C PRO A 298 -19.55 16.62 -1.42
N TYR A 299 -20.77 16.54 -0.91
CA TYR A 299 -21.59 17.72 -0.65
C TYR A 299 -22.33 17.62 0.68
N THR A 300 -22.69 18.78 1.21
CA THR A 300 -23.56 18.89 2.38
C THR A 300 -25.01 19.00 1.91
N VAL A 301 -25.91 18.27 2.58
CA VAL A 301 -27.35 18.36 2.35
C VAL A 301 -27.90 19.68 2.90
N ASN A 302 -28.86 20.29 2.21
CA ASN A 302 -29.53 21.51 2.68
C ASN A 302 -30.05 21.35 4.13
N GLY A 303 -29.78 22.36 4.97
CA GLY A 303 -30.18 22.38 6.38
C GLY A 303 -29.22 21.68 7.34
N TYR A 304 -28.10 21.15 6.84
CA TYR A 304 -27.06 20.51 7.65
C TYR A 304 -25.93 21.49 7.95
N ASP A 305 -25.12 21.15 8.97
CA ASP A 305 -23.88 21.87 9.23
C ASP A 305 -22.91 21.64 8.06
N THR A 306 -22.51 22.74 7.42
CA THR A 306 -21.62 22.76 6.24
C THR A 306 -20.23 22.21 6.51
N LYS A 307 -19.89 21.97 7.79
CA LYS A 307 -18.69 21.25 8.19
C LYS A 307 -18.69 19.77 7.77
N TYR A 308 -19.86 19.16 7.57
CA TYR A 308 -19.97 17.73 7.30
C TYR A 308 -20.60 17.48 5.93
N ALA A 309 -19.75 17.13 4.96
CA ALA A 309 -20.23 16.62 3.67
C ALA A 309 -20.65 15.15 3.84
N THR A 310 -21.96 14.90 3.85
CA THR A 310 -22.53 13.59 4.22
C THR A 310 -22.87 12.69 3.05
N GLU A 311 -22.90 13.25 1.84
CA GLU A 311 -23.30 12.55 0.63
C GLU A 311 -22.30 12.80 -0.50
N ALA A 312 -22.19 11.84 -1.42
CA ALA A 312 -21.47 11.95 -2.67
C ALA A 312 -22.16 11.08 -3.73
N ARG A 313 -21.98 11.40 -5.00
CA ARG A 313 -22.47 10.57 -6.10
C ARG A 313 -21.44 9.53 -6.49
N ILE A 314 -21.86 8.27 -6.53
CA ILE A 314 -20.99 7.13 -6.83
C ILE A 314 -21.50 6.42 -8.08
N PHE A 315 -20.60 6.18 -9.02
CA PHE A 315 -20.90 5.46 -10.25
C PHE A 315 -21.21 4.00 -9.98
N ARG A 316 -22.37 3.53 -10.46
CA ARG A 316 -22.77 2.12 -10.48
C ARG A 316 -23.58 1.82 -11.72
N LYS A 317 -23.29 0.69 -12.38
CA LYS A 317 -24.09 0.17 -13.50
C LYS A 317 -24.37 1.22 -14.60
N GLY A 318 -23.37 2.04 -14.93
CA GLY A 318 -23.49 3.08 -15.96
C GLY A 318 -24.16 4.39 -15.51
N VAL A 319 -24.50 4.55 -14.23
CA VAL A 319 -25.23 5.72 -13.70
C VAL A 319 -24.62 6.19 -12.37
N PHE A 320 -24.65 7.49 -12.11
CA PHE A 320 -24.25 8.07 -10.82
C PHE A 320 -25.42 8.10 -9.84
N TYR A 321 -25.26 7.41 -8.71
CA TYR A 321 -26.27 7.37 -7.65
C TYR A 321 -25.81 8.15 -6.42
N GLU A 322 -26.75 8.90 -5.84
CA GLU A 322 -26.57 9.51 -4.52
C GLU A 322 -26.31 8.43 -3.47
N THR A 323 -25.17 8.57 -2.79
CA THR A 323 -24.73 7.67 -1.75
C THR A 323 -24.45 8.48 -0.49
N ARG A 324 -25.04 8.06 0.63
CA ARG A 324 -24.88 8.69 1.94
C ARG A 324 -23.98 7.85 2.83
N VAL A 325 -23.19 8.49 3.67
CA VAL A 325 -22.60 7.83 4.83
C VAL A 325 -23.63 7.72 5.95
N ILE A 326 -24.01 6.50 6.33
CA ILE A 326 -24.81 6.26 7.54
C ILE A 326 -23.95 6.53 8.76
N PHE A 327 -22.72 5.98 8.74
CA PHE A 327 -21.76 6.09 9.82
C PHE A 327 -20.35 5.79 9.32
N THR A 328 -19.39 6.56 9.79
CA THR A 328 -17.96 6.26 9.75
C THR A 328 -17.35 6.47 11.13
N ASP A 329 -16.39 5.63 11.48
CA ASP A 329 -15.53 5.88 12.64
C ASP A 329 -14.36 6.82 12.31
N GLY A 330 -14.25 7.24 11.04
CA GLY A 330 -13.19 8.06 10.49
C GLY A 330 -11.81 7.41 10.54
N ARG A 331 -11.73 6.10 10.78
CA ARG A 331 -10.48 5.38 11.04
C ARG A 331 -10.38 4.09 10.25
N ARG A 332 -11.43 3.26 10.27
CA ARG A 332 -11.39 1.87 9.81
C ARG A 332 -12.64 1.40 9.09
N CYS A 333 -13.74 2.13 9.15
CA CYS A 333 -14.98 1.69 8.51
C CYS A 333 -15.82 2.84 7.98
N THR A 334 -16.63 2.51 6.99
CA THR A 334 -17.66 3.38 6.45
C THR A 334 -18.86 2.54 6.07
N ILE A 335 -20.05 2.98 6.46
CA ILE A 335 -21.32 2.38 6.07
C ILE A 335 -21.98 3.32 5.06
N LEU A 336 -22.21 2.83 3.86
CA LEU A 336 -22.80 3.58 2.77
C LEU A 336 -24.23 3.12 2.50
N ARG A 337 -25.11 4.08 2.22
CA ARG A 337 -26.47 3.86 1.72
C ARG A 337 -26.61 4.46 0.34
N THR A 338 -27.03 3.68 -0.64
CA THR A 338 -27.39 4.15 -1.98
C THR A 338 -28.89 3.92 -2.20
N LYS A 339 -29.73 4.88 -1.76
CA LYS A 339 -31.21 4.75 -1.77
C LYS A 339 -31.75 4.44 -3.18
N GLY A 340 -31.29 5.19 -4.18
CA GLY A 340 -31.70 5.05 -5.58
C GLY A 340 -31.25 3.73 -6.24
N TYR A 341 -30.43 2.93 -5.57
CA TYR A 341 -29.94 1.65 -6.06
C TYR A 341 -30.34 0.54 -5.09
N HIS A 342 -31.55 0.00 -5.23
CA HIS A 342 -32.08 -1.09 -4.39
C HIS A 342 -32.08 -0.81 -2.88
N ASN A 343 -32.08 0.46 -2.46
CA ASN A 343 -31.86 0.86 -1.07
C ASN A 343 -30.61 0.19 -0.45
N LEU A 344 -29.59 -0.02 -1.28
CA LEU A 344 -28.39 -0.79 -0.97
C LEU A 344 -27.67 -0.20 0.23
N CYS A 345 -27.34 -1.07 1.20
CA CYS A 345 -26.47 -0.72 2.31
C CYS A 345 -25.24 -1.62 2.33
N GLU A 346 -24.07 -0.98 2.42
CA GLU A 346 -22.77 -1.62 2.35
C GLU A 346 -21.88 -1.17 3.50
N LEU A 347 -21.21 -2.12 4.14
CA LEU A 347 -20.14 -1.84 5.10
C LEU A 347 -18.81 -2.08 4.41
N PHE A 348 -17.97 -1.06 4.41
CA PHE A 348 -16.59 -1.15 3.98
C PHE A 348 -15.64 -0.99 5.16
N THR A 349 -14.49 -1.65 5.08
CA THR A 349 -13.42 -1.53 6.09
C THR A 349 -12.07 -1.21 5.45
N GLY A 350 -11.22 -0.49 6.18
CA GLY A 350 -9.87 -0.14 5.75
C GLY A 350 -8.91 -1.35 5.81
N GLY A 351 -8.25 -1.67 4.70
CA GLY A 351 -7.10 -2.60 4.59
C GLY A 351 -7.37 -4.10 4.86
N ARG A 352 -8.01 -4.44 5.98
CA ARG A 352 -8.29 -5.84 6.38
C ARG A 352 -9.77 -6.21 6.30
N PHE A 353 -10.06 -7.40 5.76
CA PHE A 353 -11.32 -8.11 5.96
C PHE A 353 -11.39 -8.69 7.38
N ASN A 354 -11.34 -7.81 8.39
CA ASN A 354 -11.46 -8.24 9.78
C ASN A 354 -12.93 -8.43 10.11
N ASN A 355 -13.52 -9.54 9.62
CA ASN A 355 -14.76 -10.02 10.21
C ASN A 355 -14.46 -10.48 11.64
N GLY A 356 -14.86 -9.65 12.60
CA GLY A 356 -15.08 -10.09 13.98
C GLY A 356 -14.07 -9.70 15.06
N ILE A 357 -12.96 -9.00 14.80
CA ILE A 357 -11.96 -8.78 15.88
C ILE A 357 -11.57 -7.31 16.17
N VAL A 358 -11.97 -6.28 15.40
CA VAL A 358 -11.54 -4.91 15.77
C VAL A 358 -12.49 -3.72 15.47
N ASN A 359 -13.78 -3.93 15.17
CA ASN A 359 -14.71 -2.82 14.86
C ASN A 359 -16.16 -3.08 15.29
N SER A 360 -16.40 -3.46 16.56
CA SER A 360 -17.74 -3.83 17.05
C SER A 360 -18.83 -2.80 16.74
N TYR A 361 -18.50 -1.50 16.74
CA TYR A 361 -19.47 -0.43 16.48
C TYR A 361 -19.97 -0.40 15.03
N CYS A 362 -19.11 -0.49 14.03
CA CYS A 362 -19.55 -0.41 12.63
C CYS A 362 -20.44 -1.60 12.24
N PHE A 363 -20.09 -2.80 12.71
CA PHE A 363 -20.91 -3.99 12.51
C PHE A 363 -22.26 -3.86 13.25
N PHE A 364 -22.25 -3.37 14.48
CA PHE A 364 -23.48 -3.12 15.24
C PHE A 364 -24.37 -2.07 14.57
N VAL A 365 -23.81 -0.91 14.22
CA VAL A 365 -24.52 0.19 13.54
C VAL A 365 -25.06 -0.30 12.18
N TYR A 366 -24.29 -1.11 11.44
CA TYR A 366 -24.79 -1.74 10.22
C TYR A 366 -26.05 -2.57 10.51
N LEU A 367 -26.03 -3.46 11.51
CA LEU A 367 -27.19 -4.27 11.84
C LEU A 367 -28.40 -3.42 12.27
N VAL A 368 -28.17 -2.32 12.98
CA VAL A 368 -29.22 -1.39 13.42
C VAL A 368 -29.89 -0.66 12.24
N TYR A 369 -29.11 -0.18 11.28
CA TYR A 369 -29.61 0.63 10.17
C TYR A 369 -29.96 -0.18 8.91
N CYS A 370 -29.30 -1.31 8.71
CA CYS A 370 -29.31 -2.07 7.46
C CYS A 370 -29.79 -3.51 7.60
N ASN A 371 -30.10 -3.95 8.83
CA ASN A 371 -30.44 -5.33 9.17
C ASN A 371 -29.30 -6.32 8.85
N GLN A 372 -29.61 -7.62 8.88
CA GLN A 372 -28.67 -8.68 8.56
C GLN A 372 -28.16 -8.54 7.11
N PRO A 373 -26.84 -8.66 6.88
CA PRO A 373 -26.29 -8.59 5.54
C PRO A 373 -26.77 -9.77 4.70
N ALA A 374 -27.12 -9.51 3.44
CA ALA A 374 -27.46 -10.55 2.49
C ALA A 374 -26.20 -11.29 1.97
N LYS A 375 -25.05 -10.62 1.98
CA LYS A 375 -23.76 -11.20 1.61
C LYS A 375 -22.64 -10.68 2.52
N ILE A 376 -21.74 -11.59 2.89
CA ILE A 376 -20.53 -11.32 3.67
C ILE A 376 -19.30 -11.69 2.83
N PHE A 377 -18.30 -10.81 2.84
CA PHE A 377 -17.02 -10.97 2.16
C PHE A 377 -15.90 -11.07 3.20
N THR A 378 -15.03 -12.06 3.02
CA THR A 378 -13.90 -12.34 3.92
C THR A 378 -12.54 -12.10 3.27
N LYS A 379 -12.54 -11.90 1.95
CA LYS A 379 -11.37 -11.57 1.13
C LYS A 379 -11.83 -10.90 -0.16
N LEU A 380 -10.93 -10.18 -0.83
CA LEU A 380 -11.28 -9.43 -2.04
C LEU A 380 -11.74 -10.37 -3.16
N SER A 381 -11.19 -11.59 -3.21
CA SER A 381 -11.57 -12.62 -4.16
C SER A 381 -12.99 -13.17 -3.97
N ASP A 382 -13.65 -12.88 -2.84
CA ASP A 382 -15.06 -13.21 -2.65
C ASP A 382 -15.98 -12.22 -3.39
N CYS A 383 -15.51 -10.99 -3.61
CA CYS A 383 -16.27 -9.92 -4.27
C CYS A 383 -15.88 -9.77 -5.74
N TRP A 384 -14.58 -9.68 -5.99
CA TRP A 384 -14.03 -9.48 -7.32
C TRP A 384 -13.31 -10.75 -7.76
N PRO A 385 -13.67 -11.34 -8.91
CA PRO A 385 -13.12 -12.64 -9.28
C PRO A 385 -11.60 -12.54 -9.49
N PRO A 386 -10.79 -13.45 -8.91
CA PRO A 386 -9.42 -13.63 -9.37
C PRO A 386 -9.46 -13.87 -10.89
N ALA A 387 -8.44 -13.42 -11.63
CA ALA A 387 -8.32 -13.85 -13.02
C ALA A 387 -8.47 -15.37 -13.08
N LYS A 388 -9.33 -15.86 -14.00
CA LYS A 388 -9.64 -17.28 -14.12
C LYS A 388 -8.31 -18.02 -14.13
N THR A 389 -8.04 -18.82 -13.09
CA THR A 389 -6.99 -19.83 -13.19
C THR A 389 -7.32 -20.65 -14.42
N PRO A 390 -6.38 -20.84 -15.37
CA PRO A 390 -6.56 -21.87 -16.38
C PRO A 390 -6.91 -23.15 -15.63
N ASN A 391 -7.97 -23.83 -16.06
CA ASN A 391 -8.32 -25.12 -15.49
C ASN A 391 -7.08 -26.03 -15.52
N PRO A 392 -6.84 -26.82 -14.46
CA PRO A 392 -5.65 -27.66 -14.34
C PRO A 392 -5.49 -28.65 -15.50
#